data_AF-A0A7S1UYN7-F1
#
_entry.id   AF-A0A7S1UYN7-F1
#
_cell.length_a   1.000
_cell.length_b   1.000
_cell.length_c   1.000
_cell.angle_alpha   90.00
_cell.angle_beta   90.00
_cell.angle_gamma   90.00
#
_symmetry.space_group_name_H-M   'P 1'
#
loop_
_entity.id
_entity.type
_entity.pdbx_description
1 polymer ?
#
loop_
_entity_poly.entity_id
_entity_poly.type
_entity_poly.pdbx_seq_one_letter_code
_entity_poly.pdbx_strand_id
1 'polypeptide(L)'
;MRTAVLLSLAALAAGDEPHCTSICMGNGTVPSSHLDVEIEVEGNTVTCSSLEFAVGLGEFEEEECAVAHAIGVGYCGCPDIRSPADYCYLCEDGSMPDLSLDFDSETSCLDLFTDLFLDPKGDQCRAIQAVQGSYCGCNNIQASLNACRLCGDRGLMPNTTIMASDQHSCGQIEHMVNDINASDCEDMQNLFGETCCDYSAQPNCTSICPDGVINNTDTVLNIMGGMTCAELEEEVSLGTSTEEQCSEFHFLAAHYCGCSAPRTGAITCPLCEDGSQPPDYDLESLHGRSCLAWATSNSTIGDEAECSSFQSVQGAYCGCDNEVSAKNACRVCGTSNFLPELNRKSSQETRAEGQSPLCGEIEAIANRDRENCDTYQTEATVIECCGTLTPTMAPTTKGAEPFCDICSFPNMTYLKGDTIMNTPFGDYTCDELDNLGRANHIHATDCLWVQIGAPGVENCHCVPKS
;
A
#
# COMPACT_ATOMS: atom_id res chain seq x y z
N MET A 1 -21.26 -37.94 -10.52
CA MET A 1 -21.62 -38.42 -9.17
C MET A 1 -22.84 -37.68 -8.59
N ARG A 2 -23.17 -36.46 -9.05
CA ARG A 2 -24.28 -35.63 -8.55
C ARG A 2 -25.71 -36.06 -8.97
N THR A 3 -25.84 -36.87 -10.03
CA THR A 3 -27.12 -37.32 -10.63
C THR A 3 -27.99 -38.28 -9.78
N ALA A 4 -27.56 -38.65 -8.58
CA ALA A 4 -28.24 -39.67 -7.75
C ALA A 4 -29.05 -39.09 -6.57
N VAL A 5 -28.83 -37.82 -6.21
CA VAL A 5 -29.37 -37.21 -4.97
C VAL A 5 -30.88 -36.91 -5.07
N LEU A 6 -31.43 -36.65 -6.27
CA LEU A 6 -32.86 -36.27 -6.40
C LEU A 6 -33.80 -37.38 -6.88
N LEU A 7 -33.31 -38.60 -7.17
CA LEU A 7 -34.11 -39.67 -7.81
C LEU A 7 -34.21 -41.00 -7.03
N SER A 8 -33.94 -40.99 -5.73
CA SER A 8 -33.95 -42.21 -4.89
C SER A 8 -34.96 -42.15 -3.72
N LEU A 9 -36.22 -41.81 -4.01
CA LEU A 9 -37.33 -41.99 -3.05
C LEU A 9 -37.75 -43.46 -2.98
N ALA A 10 -37.14 -44.22 -2.06
CA ALA A 10 -37.82 -45.23 -1.23
C ALA A 10 -36.86 -46.03 -0.31
N ALA A 11 -37.12 -45.88 0.99
CA ALA A 11 -37.03 -46.88 2.06
C ALA A 11 -35.79 -46.92 3.00
N LEU A 12 -36.14 -46.91 4.29
CA LEU A 12 -35.50 -47.51 5.49
C LEU A 12 -34.64 -46.62 6.42
N ALA A 13 -35.31 -46.16 7.48
CA ALA A 13 -35.08 -46.48 8.90
C ALA A 13 -33.72 -46.19 9.58
N ALA A 14 -33.77 -45.19 10.47
CA ALA A 14 -33.31 -45.19 11.86
C ALA A 14 -31.87 -45.67 12.15
N GLY A 15 -30.90 -44.82 11.84
CA GLY A 15 -29.65 -44.70 12.58
C GLY A 15 -29.62 -43.33 13.30
N ASP A 16 -29.06 -43.28 14.52
CA ASP A 16 -28.88 -42.05 15.32
C ASP A 16 -27.75 -41.15 14.75
N GLU A 17 -27.79 -40.85 13.45
CA GLU A 17 -26.92 -39.84 12.84
C GLU A 17 -27.68 -38.50 12.75
N PRO A 18 -27.01 -37.36 12.95
CA PRO A 18 -27.66 -36.06 12.96
C PRO A 18 -28.09 -35.64 11.55
N HIS A 19 -29.27 -36.10 11.13
CA HIS A 19 -29.93 -35.62 9.93
C HIS A 19 -30.42 -34.18 10.14
N CYS A 20 -30.28 -33.32 9.13
CA CYS A 20 -30.93 -32.01 9.13
C CYS A 20 -32.45 -32.21 9.11
N THR A 21 -33.17 -31.41 9.90
CA THR A 21 -34.63 -31.49 10.05
C THR A 21 -35.36 -30.31 9.39
N SER A 22 -34.61 -29.34 8.88
CA SER A 22 -35.10 -28.17 8.13
C SER A 22 -33.99 -27.67 7.21
N ILE A 23 -34.35 -27.05 6.08
CA ILE A 23 -33.44 -26.34 5.19
C ILE A 23 -32.96 -25.03 5.82
N CYS A 24 -33.61 -24.56 6.89
CA CYS A 24 -33.13 -23.44 7.67
C CYS A 24 -32.34 -23.94 8.89
N MET A 25 -31.09 -23.51 9.02
CA MET A 25 -30.30 -23.83 10.22
C MET A 25 -30.96 -23.31 11.49
N GLY A 26 -30.73 -23.98 12.63
CA GLY A 26 -31.05 -23.45 13.96
C GLY A 26 -32.55 -23.38 14.31
N ASN A 27 -33.39 -24.27 13.76
CA ASN A 27 -34.86 -24.25 13.86
C ASN A 27 -35.51 -23.01 13.20
N GLY A 28 -34.82 -22.37 12.25
CA GLY A 28 -35.46 -21.40 11.38
C GLY A 28 -36.61 -22.04 10.58
N THR A 29 -37.51 -21.22 10.07
CA THR A 29 -38.53 -21.68 9.13
C THR A 29 -38.46 -20.85 7.87
N VAL A 30 -38.65 -21.51 6.72
CA VAL A 30 -38.80 -20.85 5.43
C VAL A 30 -39.93 -19.81 5.52
N PRO A 31 -39.67 -18.52 5.24
CA PRO A 31 -40.73 -17.52 5.18
C PRO A 31 -41.82 -17.96 4.21
N SER A 32 -43.08 -17.76 4.58
CA SER A 32 -44.22 -18.18 3.76
C SER A 32 -44.25 -17.53 2.37
N SER A 33 -43.62 -16.36 2.21
CA SER A 33 -43.45 -15.69 0.92
C SER A 33 -42.46 -16.38 -0.04
N HIS A 34 -41.65 -17.33 0.45
CA HIS A 34 -40.62 -18.02 -0.32
C HIS A 34 -40.90 -19.51 -0.53
N LEU A 35 -41.99 -20.05 0.02
CA LEU A 35 -42.35 -21.47 -0.09
C LEU A 35 -42.60 -21.94 -1.54
N ASP A 36 -43.04 -21.03 -2.39
CA ASP A 36 -43.37 -21.28 -3.80
C ASP A 36 -42.24 -20.84 -4.75
N VAL A 37 -41.06 -20.46 -4.22
CA VAL A 37 -39.88 -20.18 -5.06
C VAL A 37 -39.47 -21.48 -5.74
N GLU A 38 -39.58 -21.47 -7.07
CA GLU A 38 -39.14 -22.54 -7.95
C GLU A 38 -37.63 -22.43 -8.16
N ILE A 39 -36.92 -23.51 -7.86
CA ILE A 39 -35.48 -23.66 -7.98
C ILE A 39 -35.25 -24.72 -9.05
N GLU A 40 -34.50 -24.39 -10.10
CA GLU A 40 -34.14 -25.35 -11.13
C GLU A 40 -32.83 -26.04 -10.73
N VAL A 41 -32.90 -27.35 -10.46
CA VAL A 41 -31.74 -28.18 -10.11
C VAL A 41 -31.61 -29.28 -11.15
N GLU A 42 -30.55 -29.22 -11.96
CA GLU A 42 -30.28 -30.18 -13.04
C GLU A 42 -31.48 -30.40 -13.98
N GLY A 43 -32.24 -29.33 -14.29
CA GLY A 43 -33.42 -29.38 -15.17
C GLY A 43 -34.70 -29.88 -14.52
N ASN A 44 -34.72 -30.07 -13.19
CA ASN A 44 -35.93 -30.29 -12.42
C ASN A 44 -36.28 -29.05 -11.62
N THR A 45 -37.55 -28.64 -11.66
CA THR A 45 -38.06 -27.55 -10.83
C THR A 45 -38.48 -28.10 -9.46
N VAL A 46 -37.82 -27.64 -8.41
CA VAL A 46 -38.10 -27.97 -7.00
C VAL A 46 -38.53 -26.71 -6.28
N THR A 47 -39.61 -26.75 -5.51
CA THR A 47 -40.00 -25.61 -4.68
C THR A 47 -39.32 -25.66 -3.32
N CYS A 48 -39.07 -24.51 -2.70
CA CYS A 48 -38.59 -24.44 -1.31
C CYS A 48 -39.46 -25.26 -0.33
N SER A 49 -40.78 -25.29 -0.53
CA SER A 49 -41.69 -26.15 0.26
C SER A 49 -41.45 -27.64 0.07
N SER A 50 -41.19 -28.08 -1.16
CA SER A 50 -40.89 -29.49 -1.45
C SER A 50 -39.53 -29.92 -0.91
N LEU A 51 -38.54 -29.02 -0.95
CA LEU A 51 -37.22 -29.25 -0.38
C LEU A 51 -37.27 -29.29 1.16
N GLU A 52 -37.98 -28.35 1.79
CA GLU A 52 -38.21 -28.35 3.25
C GLU A 52 -38.90 -29.63 3.72
N PHE A 53 -39.88 -30.10 2.95
CA PHE A 53 -40.55 -31.36 3.23
C PHE A 53 -39.59 -32.55 3.12
N ALA A 54 -38.78 -32.62 2.06
CA ALA A 54 -37.83 -33.70 1.84
C ALA A 54 -36.75 -33.76 2.94
N VAL A 55 -36.20 -32.60 3.32
CA VAL A 55 -35.25 -32.51 4.43
C VAL A 55 -35.91 -32.89 5.76
N GLY A 56 -37.15 -32.45 6.00
CA GLY A 56 -37.91 -32.80 7.21
C GLY A 56 -38.19 -34.30 7.38
N LEU A 57 -38.08 -35.11 6.31
CA LEU A 57 -38.18 -36.56 6.40
C LEU A 57 -36.89 -37.21 6.95
N GLY A 58 -35.79 -36.46 7.05
CA GLY A 58 -34.49 -36.94 7.51
C GLY A 58 -33.81 -37.88 6.52
N GLU A 59 -34.11 -37.75 5.22
CA GLU A 59 -33.53 -38.60 4.17
C GLU A 59 -32.15 -38.12 3.70
N PHE A 60 -31.71 -36.94 4.13
CA PHE A 60 -30.47 -36.30 3.67
C PHE A 60 -29.28 -36.75 4.52
N GLU A 61 -28.18 -37.13 3.85
CA GLU A 61 -26.87 -37.30 4.46
C GLU A 61 -26.24 -35.93 4.83
N GLU A 62 -25.17 -35.92 5.64
CA GLU A 62 -24.55 -34.69 6.15
C GLU A 62 -24.13 -33.70 5.03
N GLU A 63 -23.61 -34.21 3.92
CA GLU A 63 -23.22 -33.40 2.76
C GLU A 63 -24.44 -32.83 2.02
N GLU A 64 -25.49 -33.63 1.86
CA GLU A 64 -26.74 -33.20 1.21
C GLU A 64 -27.47 -32.17 2.08
N CYS A 65 -27.37 -32.29 3.41
CA CYS A 65 -27.88 -31.31 4.35
C CYS A 65 -27.18 -29.95 4.22
N ALA A 66 -25.87 -29.93 3.97
CA ALA A 66 -25.16 -28.69 3.73
C ALA A 66 -25.64 -28.02 2.42
N VAL A 67 -25.83 -28.79 1.34
CA VAL A 67 -26.43 -28.27 0.10
C VAL A 67 -27.83 -27.72 0.33
N ALA A 68 -28.67 -28.46 1.05
CA ALA A 68 -30.03 -28.03 1.34
C ALA A 68 -30.08 -26.76 2.21
N HIS A 69 -29.15 -26.61 3.16
CA HIS A 69 -29.00 -25.37 3.91
C HIS A 69 -28.53 -24.20 3.04
N ALA A 70 -27.59 -24.43 2.11
CA ALA A 70 -27.14 -23.41 1.16
C ALA A 70 -28.32 -22.89 0.33
N ILE A 71 -29.11 -23.81 -0.22
CA ILE A 71 -30.33 -23.48 -0.98
C ILE A 71 -31.36 -22.77 -0.08
N GLY A 72 -31.50 -23.23 1.17
CA GLY A 72 -32.39 -22.64 2.16
C GLY A 72 -32.07 -21.16 2.41
N VAL A 73 -30.79 -20.84 2.66
CA VAL A 73 -30.32 -19.46 2.84
C VAL A 73 -30.45 -18.68 1.53
N GLY A 74 -30.04 -19.28 0.41
CA GLY A 74 -29.90 -18.58 -0.86
C GLY A 74 -31.21 -18.27 -1.58
N TYR A 75 -32.12 -19.23 -1.67
CA TYR A 75 -33.38 -19.10 -2.43
C TYR A 75 -34.60 -19.04 -1.54
N CYS A 76 -34.57 -19.74 -0.42
CA CYS A 76 -35.75 -19.91 0.41
C CYS A 76 -35.86 -18.86 1.50
N GLY A 77 -34.95 -17.89 1.55
CA GLY A 77 -34.99 -16.79 2.52
C GLY A 77 -34.85 -17.26 3.97
N CYS A 78 -34.20 -18.40 4.20
CA CYS A 78 -33.92 -18.85 5.55
C CYS A 78 -33.09 -17.78 6.26
N PRO A 79 -33.50 -17.36 7.48
CA PRO A 79 -32.72 -16.41 8.24
C PRO A 79 -31.35 -17.02 8.52
N ASP A 80 -30.29 -16.29 8.22
CA ASP A 80 -28.94 -16.73 8.50
C ASP A 80 -28.69 -16.65 10.02
N ILE A 81 -28.95 -17.77 10.73
CA ILE A 81 -28.84 -17.82 12.20
C ILE A 81 -27.39 -18.06 12.64
N ARG A 82 -26.49 -18.35 11.71
CA ARG A 82 -25.06 -18.40 11.92
C ARG A 82 -24.41 -17.91 10.63
N SER A 83 -24.05 -16.64 10.60
CA SER A 83 -22.78 -16.28 9.96
C SER A 83 -21.70 -16.61 11.00
N PRO A 84 -21.12 -17.83 11.05
CA PRO A 84 -19.77 -17.94 11.55
C PRO A 84 -18.91 -17.08 10.63
N ALA A 85 -17.94 -16.40 11.21
CA ALA A 85 -16.95 -15.60 10.48
C ALA A 85 -16.07 -16.43 9.51
N ASP A 86 -16.41 -17.71 9.31
CA ASP A 86 -15.63 -18.74 8.63
C ASP A 86 -16.29 -19.23 7.32
N TYR A 87 -17.54 -18.84 7.01
CA TYR A 87 -18.12 -19.19 5.70
C TYR A 87 -17.74 -18.19 4.63
N CYS A 88 -17.42 -18.72 3.44
CA CYS A 88 -17.22 -17.92 2.26
C CYS A 88 -18.56 -17.68 1.55
N TYR A 89 -19.00 -16.43 1.51
CA TYR A 89 -20.13 -16.04 0.67
C TYR A 89 -19.64 -15.59 -0.69
N LEU A 90 -20.41 -15.82 -1.75
CA LEU A 90 -20.01 -15.40 -3.09
C LEU A 90 -20.00 -13.86 -3.24
N CYS A 91 -20.91 -13.16 -2.55
CA CYS A 91 -20.90 -11.70 -2.44
C CYS A 91 -20.30 -11.25 -1.10
N GLU A 92 -19.32 -10.35 -1.14
CA GLU A 92 -18.59 -9.87 0.04
C GLU A 92 -19.48 -9.00 0.95
N ASP A 93 -20.44 -8.28 0.37
CA ASP A 93 -21.42 -7.47 1.09
C ASP A 93 -22.56 -8.30 1.72
N GLY A 94 -22.51 -9.63 1.57
CA GLY A 94 -23.56 -10.55 2.02
C GLY A 94 -24.84 -10.46 1.19
N SER A 95 -24.85 -9.73 0.08
CA SER A 95 -25.96 -9.77 -0.87
C SER A 95 -26.07 -11.15 -1.52
N MET A 96 -27.25 -11.44 -2.05
CA MET A 96 -27.47 -12.71 -2.74
C MET A 96 -26.98 -12.59 -4.18
N PRO A 97 -26.10 -13.47 -4.67
CA PRO A 97 -25.76 -13.54 -6.08
C PRO A 97 -26.99 -13.90 -6.93
N ASP A 98 -26.98 -13.49 -8.20
CA ASP A 98 -27.92 -13.99 -9.20
C ASP A 98 -27.50 -15.40 -9.63
N LEU A 99 -28.08 -16.38 -8.96
CA LEU A 99 -27.79 -17.80 -9.18
C LEU A 99 -28.35 -18.35 -10.49
N SER A 100 -29.12 -17.56 -11.25
CA SER A 100 -29.60 -17.94 -12.58
C SER A 100 -28.59 -17.67 -13.69
N LEU A 101 -27.49 -16.97 -13.36
CA LEU A 101 -26.42 -16.68 -14.30
C LEU A 101 -25.47 -17.87 -14.44
N ASP A 102 -24.98 -18.06 -15.65
CA ASP A 102 -23.91 -18.99 -15.96
C ASP A 102 -22.57 -18.23 -15.91
N PHE A 103 -21.62 -18.74 -15.13
CA PHE A 103 -20.27 -18.18 -15.09
C PHE A 103 -19.50 -18.56 -16.37
N ASP A 104 -19.59 -19.83 -16.77
CA ASP A 104 -19.11 -20.32 -18.07
C ASP A 104 -20.07 -21.40 -18.63
N SER A 105 -19.66 -22.09 -19.70
CA SER A 105 -20.51 -23.10 -20.35
C SER A 105 -20.75 -24.37 -19.52
N GLU A 106 -19.98 -24.58 -18.46
CA GLU A 106 -20.00 -25.78 -17.62
C GLU A 106 -20.36 -25.49 -16.16
N THR A 107 -20.21 -24.23 -15.72
CA THR A 107 -20.32 -23.83 -14.31
C THR A 107 -21.33 -22.70 -14.15
N SER A 108 -22.40 -22.96 -13.39
CA SER A 108 -23.39 -21.95 -13.03
C SER A 108 -23.01 -21.20 -11.75
N CYS A 109 -23.58 -20.02 -11.52
CA CYS A 109 -23.44 -19.30 -10.26
C CYS A 109 -24.00 -20.09 -9.07
N LEU A 110 -24.99 -20.95 -9.30
CA LEU A 110 -25.48 -21.92 -8.30
C LEU A 110 -24.41 -22.94 -7.92
N ASP A 111 -23.67 -23.47 -8.90
CA ASP A 111 -22.60 -24.43 -8.63
C ASP A 111 -21.50 -23.78 -7.78
N LEU A 112 -21.08 -22.57 -8.13
CA LEU A 112 -20.05 -21.82 -7.39
C LEU A 112 -20.50 -21.48 -5.96
N PHE A 113 -21.74 -21.02 -5.81
CA PHE A 113 -22.31 -20.74 -4.49
C PHE A 113 -22.37 -22.01 -3.63
N THR A 114 -22.75 -23.13 -4.22
CA THR A 114 -22.82 -24.43 -3.52
C THR A 114 -21.44 -24.92 -3.12
N ASP A 115 -20.47 -24.86 -4.04
CA ASP A 115 -19.10 -25.31 -3.78
C ASP A 115 -18.44 -24.48 -2.65
N LEU A 116 -18.61 -23.15 -2.65
CA LEU A 116 -18.13 -22.27 -1.57
C LEU A 116 -18.77 -22.57 -0.20
N PHE A 117 -20.03 -22.96 -0.22
CA PHE A 117 -20.77 -23.27 0.99
C PHE A 117 -20.33 -24.60 1.60
N LEU A 118 -20.06 -25.61 0.75
CA LEU A 118 -19.65 -26.96 1.16
C LEU A 118 -18.18 -27.03 1.59
N ASP A 119 -17.31 -26.34 0.88
CA ASP A 119 -15.87 -26.30 1.15
C ASP A 119 -15.47 -24.83 1.26
N PRO A 120 -15.60 -24.20 2.45
CA PRO A 120 -15.16 -22.84 2.66
C PRO A 120 -13.63 -22.81 2.57
N LYS A 121 -13.14 -22.61 1.36
CA LYS A 121 -11.72 -22.55 1.06
C LYS A 121 -11.15 -21.24 1.59
N GLY A 122 -10.79 -21.20 2.87
CA GLY A 122 -10.44 -19.99 3.62
C GLY A 122 -9.65 -18.94 2.82
N ASP A 123 -8.49 -19.32 2.27
CA ASP A 123 -7.65 -18.39 1.51
C ASP A 123 -8.14 -18.14 0.07
N GLN A 124 -8.84 -19.12 -0.54
CA GLN A 124 -9.40 -18.98 -1.90
C GLN A 124 -10.71 -18.20 -1.91
N CYS A 125 -11.34 -18.01 -0.75
CA CYS A 125 -12.61 -17.31 -0.62
C CYS A 125 -12.56 -15.91 -1.23
N ARG A 126 -11.50 -15.15 -0.92
CA ARG A 126 -11.32 -13.79 -1.43
C ARG A 126 -11.12 -13.78 -2.95
N ALA A 127 -10.36 -14.73 -3.49
CA ALA A 127 -10.13 -14.84 -4.93
C ALA A 127 -11.44 -15.17 -5.67
N ILE A 128 -12.20 -16.12 -5.14
CA ILE A 128 -13.50 -16.50 -5.67
C ILE A 128 -14.50 -15.34 -5.58
N GLN A 129 -14.59 -14.65 -4.45
CA GLN A 129 -15.42 -13.45 -4.29
C GLN A 129 -15.05 -12.37 -5.31
N ALA A 130 -13.77 -12.09 -5.48
CA ALA A 130 -13.27 -11.07 -6.41
C ALA A 130 -13.73 -11.32 -7.84
N VAL A 131 -13.59 -12.57 -8.26
CA VAL A 131 -13.71 -12.90 -9.66
C VAL A 131 -15.09 -13.44 -9.94
N GLN A 132 -15.44 -14.59 -9.36
CA GLN A 132 -16.69 -15.28 -9.63
C GLN A 132 -17.91 -14.51 -9.11
N GLY A 133 -17.82 -13.91 -7.93
CA GLY A 133 -18.95 -13.17 -7.37
C GLY A 133 -19.39 -12.01 -8.27
N SER A 134 -18.44 -11.34 -8.90
CA SER A 134 -18.73 -10.26 -9.84
C SER A 134 -19.56 -10.76 -11.04
N TYR A 135 -19.29 -11.95 -11.60
CA TYR A 135 -20.12 -12.53 -12.68
C TYR A 135 -21.52 -12.92 -12.22
N CYS A 136 -21.64 -13.28 -10.95
CA CYS A 136 -22.89 -13.66 -10.33
C CYS A 136 -23.65 -12.43 -9.79
N GLY A 137 -23.38 -11.23 -10.31
CA GLY A 137 -24.13 -10.02 -9.97
C GLY A 137 -23.81 -9.42 -8.60
N CYS A 138 -22.76 -9.89 -7.92
CA CYS A 138 -22.31 -9.28 -6.67
C CYS A 138 -21.61 -7.93 -6.92
N ASN A 139 -21.78 -6.97 -6.01
CA ASN A 139 -21.04 -5.71 -6.02
C ASN A 139 -19.71 -5.83 -5.27
N ASN A 140 -18.82 -6.73 -5.71
CA ASN A 140 -17.56 -7.03 -5.04
C ASN A 140 -16.43 -6.08 -5.47
N ILE A 141 -16.60 -4.78 -5.22
CA ILE A 141 -15.64 -3.73 -5.64
C ILE A 141 -14.24 -3.94 -5.01
N GLN A 142 -14.17 -4.45 -3.77
CA GLN A 142 -12.93 -4.49 -3.00
C GLN A 142 -12.06 -5.74 -3.20
N ALA A 143 -12.66 -6.85 -3.59
CA ALA A 143 -11.94 -8.11 -3.72
C ALA A 143 -10.93 -8.12 -4.89
N SER A 144 -10.94 -7.09 -5.75
CA SER A 144 -9.99 -6.87 -6.85
C SER A 144 -8.54 -6.57 -6.44
N LEU A 145 -8.27 -6.11 -5.22
CA LEU A 145 -6.94 -5.55 -4.91
C LEU A 145 -5.79 -6.59 -4.80
N ASN A 146 -6.10 -7.89 -4.77
CA ASN A 146 -5.07 -8.96 -4.70
C ASN A 146 -5.44 -10.22 -5.49
N ALA A 147 -6.55 -10.23 -6.22
CA ALA A 147 -6.96 -11.37 -7.03
C ALA A 147 -6.53 -11.14 -8.48
N CYS A 148 -5.94 -12.14 -9.11
CA CYS A 148 -5.61 -12.02 -10.52
C CYS A 148 -6.89 -12.04 -11.36
N ARG A 149 -7.09 -11.01 -12.20
CA ARG A 149 -8.19 -10.95 -13.17
C ARG A 149 -7.64 -10.90 -14.58
N LEU A 150 -8.25 -11.62 -15.51
CA LEU A 150 -7.81 -11.68 -16.91
C LEU A 150 -7.86 -10.30 -17.58
N CYS A 151 -8.82 -9.46 -17.20
CA CYS A 151 -8.94 -8.07 -17.66
C CYS A 151 -8.39 -7.03 -16.68
N GLY A 152 -7.61 -7.47 -15.69
CA GLY A 152 -7.03 -6.61 -14.65
C GLY A 152 -8.05 -6.04 -13.67
N ASP A 153 -7.59 -5.11 -12.83
CA ASP A 153 -8.34 -4.59 -11.68
C ASP A 153 -9.37 -3.52 -12.05
N ARG A 154 -9.57 -3.24 -13.34
CA ARG A 154 -10.29 -2.07 -13.86
C ARG A 154 -11.80 -2.27 -13.96
N GLY A 155 -12.35 -3.26 -13.26
CA GLY A 155 -13.79 -3.58 -13.30
C GLY A 155 -14.29 -4.14 -14.63
N LEU A 156 -13.39 -4.36 -15.60
CA LEU A 156 -13.71 -5.07 -16.83
C LEU A 156 -13.95 -6.55 -16.53
N MET A 157 -14.99 -7.10 -17.14
CA MET A 157 -15.21 -8.54 -17.18
C MET A 157 -14.84 -9.07 -18.56
N PRO A 158 -14.02 -10.12 -18.67
CA PRO A 158 -13.90 -10.83 -19.91
C PRO A 158 -15.25 -11.33 -20.38
N ASN A 159 -15.44 -11.36 -21.69
CA ASN A 159 -16.63 -11.96 -22.27
C ASN A 159 -16.50 -13.49 -22.15
N THR A 160 -17.19 -14.07 -21.16
CA THR A 160 -17.05 -15.48 -20.76
C THR A 160 -17.36 -16.48 -21.88
N THR A 161 -18.09 -16.05 -22.90
CA THR A 161 -18.49 -16.89 -24.04
C THR A 161 -17.46 -16.93 -25.18
N ILE A 162 -16.46 -16.05 -25.18
CA ILE A 162 -15.42 -16.04 -26.21
C ILE A 162 -14.48 -17.22 -25.99
N MET A 163 -14.20 -17.98 -27.05
CA MET A 163 -13.16 -19.00 -27.03
C MET A 163 -11.79 -18.35 -27.23
N ALA A 164 -10.98 -18.33 -26.18
CA ALA A 164 -9.63 -17.77 -26.23
C ALA A 164 -8.54 -18.81 -26.52
N SER A 165 -8.87 -20.09 -26.40
CA SER A 165 -8.04 -21.20 -26.89
C SER A 165 -8.91 -22.29 -27.51
N ASP A 166 -8.28 -23.30 -28.11
CA ASP A 166 -8.97 -24.47 -28.68
C ASP A 166 -9.78 -25.26 -27.62
N GLN A 167 -9.54 -25.03 -26.32
CA GLN A 167 -10.11 -25.83 -25.23
C GLN A 167 -10.82 -25.01 -24.15
N HIS A 168 -10.56 -23.70 -24.07
CA HIS A 168 -11.04 -22.90 -22.96
C HIS A 168 -11.69 -21.60 -23.45
N SER A 169 -12.89 -21.33 -22.93
CA SER A 169 -13.52 -20.02 -23.01
C SER A 169 -12.83 -19.02 -22.08
N CYS A 170 -13.05 -17.74 -22.29
CA CYS A 170 -12.52 -16.69 -21.43
C CYS A 170 -13.04 -16.79 -19.99
N GLY A 171 -14.25 -17.32 -19.77
CA GLY A 171 -14.76 -17.61 -18.42
C GLY A 171 -13.96 -18.74 -17.76
N GLN A 172 -13.68 -19.80 -18.51
CA GLN A 172 -12.85 -20.90 -18.01
C GLN A 172 -11.40 -20.45 -17.73
N ILE A 173 -10.83 -19.59 -18.57
CA ILE A 173 -9.49 -19.03 -18.34
C ILE A 173 -9.50 -18.11 -17.11
N GLU A 174 -10.49 -17.22 -16.97
CA GLU A 174 -10.67 -16.39 -15.78
C GLU A 174 -10.75 -17.24 -14.50
N HIS A 175 -11.46 -18.38 -14.55
CA HIS A 175 -11.50 -19.33 -13.43
C HIS A 175 -10.12 -19.91 -13.11
N MET A 176 -9.38 -20.38 -14.12
CA MET A 176 -8.04 -20.93 -13.95
C MET A 176 -7.04 -19.90 -13.42
N VAL A 177 -7.22 -18.64 -13.80
CA VAL A 177 -6.36 -17.51 -13.41
C VAL A 177 -6.50 -17.16 -11.93
N ASN A 178 -7.58 -17.56 -11.27
CA ASN A 178 -7.70 -17.42 -9.81
C ASN A 178 -6.82 -18.38 -9.02
N ASP A 179 -6.44 -19.51 -9.62
CA ASP A 179 -5.67 -20.56 -8.95
C ASP A 179 -4.15 -20.39 -9.10
N ILE A 180 -3.70 -19.42 -9.90
CA ILE A 180 -2.28 -19.17 -10.16
C ILE A 180 -1.70 -18.12 -9.21
N ASN A 181 -0.37 -18.13 -9.06
CA ASN A 181 0.32 -17.12 -8.25
C ASN A 181 0.24 -15.75 -8.94
N ALA A 182 0.28 -14.68 -8.15
CA ALA A 182 0.27 -13.30 -8.65
C ALA A 182 1.37 -13.01 -9.70
N SER A 183 2.51 -13.71 -9.66
CA SER A 183 3.58 -13.57 -10.67
C SER A 183 3.17 -14.02 -12.07
N ASP A 184 2.29 -15.01 -12.16
CA ASP A 184 1.88 -15.63 -13.42
C ASP A 184 0.64 -14.91 -14.01
N CYS A 185 0.08 -13.98 -13.22
CA CYS A 185 -1.08 -13.18 -13.58
C CYS A 185 -0.80 -12.30 -14.80
N GLU A 186 0.34 -11.61 -14.80
CA GLU A 186 0.75 -10.70 -15.87
C GLU A 186 0.92 -11.47 -17.20
N ASP A 187 1.49 -12.68 -17.15
CA ASP A 187 1.64 -13.53 -18.34
C ASP A 187 0.27 -13.95 -18.91
N MET A 188 -0.69 -14.31 -18.05
CA MET A 188 -2.02 -14.70 -18.49
C MET A 188 -2.83 -13.51 -19.02
N GLN A 189 -2.74 -12.34 -18.37
CA GLN A 189 -3.32 -11.09 -18.84
C GLN A 189 -2.75 -10.69 -20.20
N ASN A 190 -1.43 -10.78 -20.39
CA ASN A 190 -0.80 -10.49 -21.67
C ASN A 190 -1.20 -11.49 -22.77
N LEU A 191 -1.35 -12.77 -22.42
CA LEU A 191 -1.65 -13.81 -23.39
C LEU A 191 -3.12 -13.80 -23.84
N PHE A 192 -4.05 -13.55 -22.92
CA PHE A 192 -5.49 -13.71 -23.17
C PHE A 192 -6.29 -12.42 -23.04
N GLY A 193 -5.74 -11.37 -22.43
CA GLY A 193 -6.42 -10.10 -22.23
C GLY A 193 -6.94 -9.52 -23.53
N GLU A 194 -6.11 -9.44 -24.59
CA GLU A 194 -6.53 -8.88 -25.88
C GLU A 194 -7.70 -9.64 -26.53
N THR A 195 -7.80 -10.96 -26.29
CA THR A 195 -8.86 -11.80 -26.85
C THR A 195 -10.13 -11.79 -26.00
N CYS A 196 -9.96 -11.82 -24.68
CA CYS A 196 -11.04 -12.01 -23.73
C CYS A 196 -11.68 -10.70 -23.27
N CYS A 197 -10.89 -9.63 -23.26
CA CYS A 197 -11.30 -8.33 -22.78
C CYS A 197 -11.62 -7.48 -23.99
N ASP A 198 -12.86 -7.02 -24.09
CA ASP A 198 -13.22 -6.03 -25.09
C ASP A 198 -12.68 -4.66 -24.66
N TYR A 199 -11.37 -4.46 -24.80
CA TYR A 199 -10.74 -3.15 -24.60
C TYR A 199 -11.25 -2.11 -25.60
N SER A 200 -11.95 -2.52 -26.68
CA SER A 200 -12.59 -1.60 -27.61
C SER A 200 -13.95 -1.07 -27.13
N ALA A 201 -14.57 -1.76 -26.16
CA ALA A 201 -15.75 -1.28 -25.43
C ALA A 201 -15.39 -0.38 -24.25
N GLN A 202 -14.10 -0.28 -23.88
CA GLN A 202 -13.68 0.80 -23.00
C GLN A 202 -13.77 2.13 -23.75
N PRO A 203 -14.15 3.21 -23.06
CA PRO A 203 -14.10 4.53 -23.67
C PRO A 203 -12.62 4.82 -23.97
N ASN A 204 -12.23 4.69 -25.25
CA ASN A 204 -11.12 5.48 -25.79
C ASN A 204 -11.24 6.87 -25.17
N CYS A 205 -10.16 7.43 -24.60
CA CYS A 205 -10.25 8.78 -24.06
C CYS A 205 -10.71 9.68 -25.18
N THR A 206 -11.97 10.09 -25.11
CA THR A 206 -12.52 11.04 -26.06
C THR A 206 -12.03 12.45 -25.73
N SER A 207 -11.45 12.64 -24.55
CA SER A 207 -10.94 13.90 -24.02
C SER A 207 -9.90 13.62 -22.91
N ILE A 208 -8.92 14.53 -22.79
CA ILE A 208 -7.90 14.57 -21.73
C ILE A 208 -8.49 15.04 -20.40
N CYS A 209 -9.60 15.79 -20.45
CA CYS A 209 -10.35 16.14 -19.26
C CYS A 209 -11.59 15.22 -19.12
N PRO A 210 -11.82 14.57 -17.97
CA PRO A 210 -13.01 13.73 -17.77
C PRO A 210 -14.34 14.48 -17.95
N ASP A 211 -14.36 15.80 -17.73
CA ASP A 211 -15.51 16.68 -17.92
C ASP A 211 -15.55 17.37 -19.30
N GLY A 212 -14.55 17.14 -20.14
CA GLY A 212 -14.41 17.77 -21.45
C GLY A 212 -14.03 19.26 -21.41
N VAL A 213 -13.65 19.81 -20.25
CA VAL A 213 -13.36 21.25 -20.10
C VAL A 213 -11.87 21.48 -19.83
N ILE A 214 -11.16 21.93 -20.87
CA ILE A 214 -9.75 22.34 -20.75
C ILE A 214 -9.69 23.84 -20.43
N ASN A 215 -9.20 24.19 -19.25
CA ASN A 215 -9.11 25.58 -18.81
C ASN A 215 -7.88 26.30 -19.36
N ASN A 216 -6.80 25.56 -19.68
CA ASN A 216 -5.52 26.11 -20.12
C ASN A 216 -5.05 25.49 -21.46
N THR A 217 -5.78 25.72 -22.54
CA THR A 217 -5.50 25.12 -23.86
C THR A 217 -4.10 25.41 -24.41
N ASP A 218 -3.55 26.58 -24.09
CA ASP A 218 -2.28 27.07 -24.65
C ASP A 218 -1.05 26.68 -23.79
N THR A 219 -1.24 25.99 -22.66
CA THR A 219 -0.13 25.53 -21.83
C THR A 219 0.72 24.53 -22.61
N VAL A 220 2.02 24.82 -22.73
CA VAL A 220 3.00 23.96 -23.39
C VAL A 220 3.48 22.88 -22.40
N LEU A 221 3.26 21.62 -22.78
CA LEU A 221 3.72 20.42 -22.08
C LEU A 221 5.14 20.08 -22.55
N ASN A 222 6.14 20.67 -21.89
CA ASN A 222 7.55 20.42 -22.21
C ASN A 222 7.93 18.92 -22.18
N ILE A 223 7.27 18.17 -21.30
CA ILE A 223 7.42 16.73 -21.10
C ILE A 223 6.98 15.89 -22.30
N MET A 224 6.12 16.42 -23.17
CA MET A 224 5.64 15.77 -24.39
C MET A 224 6.27 16.37 -25.64
N GLY A 225 7.52 16.83 -25.53
CA GLY A 225 8.22 17.46 -26.65
C GLY A 225 7.68 18.85 -27.00
N GLY A 226 7.00 19.51 -26.06
CA GLY A 226 6.49 20.88 -26.23
C GLY A 226 5.14 20.98 -26.93
N MET A 227 4.31 19.93 -26.91
CA MET A 227 2.92 20.02 -27.38
C MET A 227 2.09 20.86 -26.41
N THR A 228 1.07 21.56 -26.90
CA THR A 228 0.10 22.30 -26.10
C THR A 228 -1.01 21.37 -25.57
N CYS A 229 -1.72 21.78 -24.52
CA CYS A 229 -2.91 21.06 -24.04
C CYS A 229 -3.98 20.88 -25.12
N ALA A 230 -4.13 21.83 -26.05
CA ALA A 230 -5.01 21.69 -27.20
C ALA A 230 -4.55 20.62 -28.20
N GLU A 231 -3.24 20.53 -28.46
CA GLU A 231 -2.67 19.49 -29.33
C GLU A 231 -2.77 18.10 -28.67
N LEU A 232 -2.60 18.02 -27.35
CA LEU A 232 -2.80 16.78 -26.60
C LEU A 232 -4.26 16.31 -26.67
N GLU A 233 -5.22 17.22 -26.50
CA GLU A 233 -6.64 16.92 -26.66
C GLU A 233 -6.96 16.41 -28.07
N GLU A 234 -6.38 17.04 -29.10
CA GLU A 234 -6.55 16.59 -30.47
C GLU A 234 -6.01 15.17 -30.66
N GLU A 235 -4.80 14.87 -30.17
CA GLU A 235 -4.19 13.54 -30.27
C GLU A 235 -5.01 12.47 -29.52
N VAL A 236 -5.47 12.78 -28.32
CA VAL A 236 -6.30 11.88 -27.52
C VAL A 236 -7.66 11.64 -28.18
N SER A 237 -8.28 12.69 -28.74
CA SER A 237 -9.57 12.59 -29.43
C SER A 237 -9.55 11.72 -30.69
N LEU A 238 -8.37 11.46 -31.28
CA LEU A 238 -8.21 10.52 -32.40
C LEU A 238 -8.43 9.06 -31.97
N GLY A 239 -8.52 8.78 -30.66
CA GLY A 239 -8.80 7.46 -30.13
C GLY A 239 -7.69 6.44 -30.39
N THR A 240 -6.47 6.92 -30.62
CA THR A 240 -5.29 6.08 -30.83
C THR A 240 -4.54 5.77 -29.54
N SER A 241 -4.89 6.45 -28.45
CA SER A 241 -4.26 6.29 -27.14
C SER A 241 -4.77 5.03 -26.42
N THR A 242 -3.87 4.26 -25.83
CA THR A 242 -4.23 3.15 -24.95
C THR A 242 -4.82 3.67 -23.63
N GLU A 243 -5.53 2.84 -22.86
CA GLU A 243 -6.09 3.26 -21.56
C GLU A 243 -4.99 3.67 -20.55
N GLU A 244 -3.81 3.05 -20.62
CA GLU A 244 -2.66 3.44 -19.80
C GLU A 244 -2.20 4.87 -20.16
N GLN A 245 -2.01 5.15 -21.45
CA GLN A 245 -1.71 6.50 -21.94
C GLN A 245 -2.82 7.50 -21.58
N CYS A 246 -4.08 7.07 -21.64
CA CYS A 246 -5.24 7.81 -21.18
C CYS A 246 -5.15 8.25 -19.72
N SER A 247 -4.82 7.32 -18.83
CA SER A 247 -4.68 7.62 -17.39
C SER A 247 -3.53 8.59 -17.13
N GLU A 248 -2.41 8.43 -17.86
CA GLU A 248 -1.31 9.38 -17.84
C GLU A 248 -1.75 10.74 -18.39
N PHE A 249 -2.48 10.79 -19.50
CA PHE A 249 -2.99 12.03 -20.08
C PHE A 249 -4.01 12.73 -19.18
N HIS A 250 -4.91 12.01 -18.51
CA HIS A 250 -5.83 12.57 -17.53
C HIS A 250 -5.09 13.17 -16.34
N PHE A 251 -4.06 12.47 -15.86
CA PHE A 251 -3.21 12.98 -14.79
C PHE A 251 -2.47 14.25 -15.21
N LEU A 252 -1.80 14.21 -16.36
CA LEU A 252 -1.08 15.35 -16.93
C LEU A 252 -2.02 16.52 -17.20
N ALA A 253 -3.21 16.26 -17.73
CA ALA A 253 -4.16 17.30 -18.06
C ALA A 253 -4.83 17.91 -16.82
N ALA A 254 -5.07 17.13 -15.77
CA ALA A 254 -5.46 17.67 -14.46
C ALA A 254 -4.41 18.63 -13.90
N HIS A 255 -3.13 18.33 -14.13
CA HIS A 255 -2.03 19.16 -13.66
C HIS A 255 -1.81 20.40 -14.52
N TYR A 256 -1.56 20.22 -15.82
CA TYR A 256 -1.09 21.30 -16.69
C TYR A 256 -2.22 22.01 -17.45
N CYS A 257 -3.28 21.27 -17.75
CA CYS A 257 -4.37 21.74 -18.62
C CYS A 257 -5.58 22.27 -17.83
N GLY A 258 -5.52 22.17 -16.49
CA GLY A 258 -6.56 22.64 -15.58
C GLY A 258 -7.84 21.81 -15.62
N CYS A 259 -7.73 20.53 -15.99
CA CYS A 259 -8.86 19.60 -15.90
C CYS A 259 -9.21 19.30 -14.44
N SER A 260 -10.47 18.93 -14.21
CA SER A 260 -10.87 18.32 -12.94
C SER A 260 -10.14 16.99 -12.76
N ALA A 261 -9.45 16.77 -11.63
CA ALA A 261 -8.79 15.50 -11.34
C ALA A 261 -9.80 14.35 -11.39
N PRO A 262 -9.44 13.20 -12.01
CA PRO A 262 -10.32 12.05 -12.09
C PRO A 262 -10.70 11.60 -10.67
N ARG A 263 -12.00 11.42 -10.41
CA ARG A 263 -12.49 10.88 -9.14
C ARG A 263 -12.29 9.36 -9.12
N THR A 264 -11.05 8.92 -9.12
CA THR A 264 -10.75 7.53 -8.75
C THR A 264 -10.94 7.42 -7.25
N GLY A 265 -11.78 6.49 -6.78
CA GLY A 265 -12.00 6.24 -5.35
C GLY A 265 -10.76 5.75 -4.59
N ALA A 266 -9.62 5.61 -5.26
CA ALA A 266 -8.32 5.40 -4.65
C ALA A 266 -7.87 6.69 -3.95
N ILE A 267 -7.25 6.55 -2.77
CA ILE A 267 -6.60 7.65 -2.07
C ILE A 267 -5.44 8.12 -2.97
N THR A 268 -5.69 9.15 -3.78
CA THR A 268 -4.62 9.79 -4.53
C THR A 268 -3.70 10.46 -3.52
N CYS A 269 -2.44 10.04 -3.48
CA CYS A 269 -1.42 10.68 -2.65
C CYS A 269 -0.69 11.76 -3.48
N PRO A 270 -1.11 13.04 -3.43
CA PRO A 270 -0.42 14.09 -4.16
C PRO A 270 1.02 14.24 -3.65
N LEU A 271 1.94 14.65 -4.52
CA LEU A 271 3.34 14.85 -4.15
C LEU A 271 3.52 15.94 -3.06
N CYS A 272 2.73 17.02 -3.15
CA CYS A 272 2.64 18.04 -2.12
C CYS A 272 1.42 17.80 -1.23
N GLU A 273 1.60 17.96 0.08
CA GLU A 273 0.60 17.65 1.11
C GLU A 273 -0.64 18.54 1.02
N ASP A 274 -0.47 19.79 0.61
CA ASP A 274 -1.54 20.75 0.37
C ASP A 274 -2.27 20.54 -0.97
N GLY A 275 -1.87 19.53 -1.74
CA GLY A 275 -2.36 19.27 -3.08
C GLY A 275 -1.86 20.26 -4.14
N SER A 276 -0.92 21.15 -3.79
CA SER A 276 -0.27 22.02 -4.75
C SER A 276 0.67 21.23 -5.67
N GLN A 277 1.12 21.91 -6.73
CA GLN A 277 2.09 21.36 -7.65
C GLN A 277 3.51 21.65 -7.17
N PRO A 278 4.46 20.72 -7.30
CA PRO A 278 5.87 21.02 -7.07
C PRO A 278 6.30 22.22 -7.93
N PRO A 279 7.11 23.14 -7.37
CA PRO A 279 7.59 24.33 -8.10
C PRO A 279 8.34 24.04 -9.40
N ASP A 280 8.98 22.86 -9.49
CA ASP A 280 9.74 22.42 -10.66
C ASP A 280 9.57 20.91 -10.88
N TYR A 281 8.83 20.55 -11.93
CA TYR A 281 8.57 19.16 -12.30
C TYR A 281 9.76 18.47 -12.98
N ASP A 282 10.65 19.25 -13.60
CA ASP A 282 11.82 18.77 -14.33
C ASP A 282 13.03 18.59 -13.38
N LEU A 283 12.88 18.99 -12.12
CA LEU A 283 13.89 18.77 -11.09
C LEU A 283 14.11 17.26 -10.92
N GLU A 284 15.30 16.79 -11.31
CA GLU A 284 15.74 15.43 -11.02
C GLU A 284 15.88 15.25 -9.51
N SER A 285 15.07 14.37 -8.94
CA SER A 285 15.10 14.01 -7.53
C SER A 285 15.83 12.66 -7.31
N LEU A 286 15.52 11.98 -6.21
CA LEU A 286 16.08 10.68 -5.84
C LEU A 286 16.05 9.69 -7.02
N HIS A 287 17.19 9.03 -7.25
CA HIS A 287 17.40 8.03 -8.32
C HIS A 287 17.32 8.54 -9.76
N GLY A 288 17.48 9.85 -10.00
CA GLY A 288 17.40 10.43 -11.34
C GLY A 288 16.00 10.38 -11.95
N ARG A 289 14.97 10.20 -11.11
CA ARG A 289 13.57 10.39 -11.50
C ARG A 289 13.21 11.85 -11.33
N SER A 290 12.47 12.41 -12.28
CA SER A 290 11.94 13.78 -12.14
C SER A 290 10.82 13.83 -11.11
N CYS A 291 10.57 15.02 -10.57
CA CYS A 291 9.42 15.26 -9.70
C CYS A 291 8.08 14.91 -10.35
N LEU A 292 7.99 15.05 -11.67
CA LEU A 292 6.84 14.56 -12.43
C LEU A 292 6.69 13.05 -12.36
N ALA A 293 7.79 12.30 -12.57
CA ALA A 293 7.75 10.84 -12.53
C ALA A 293 7.28 10.33 -11.16
N TRP A 294 7.61 11.04 -10.08
CA TRP A 294 7.09 10.73 -8.74
C TRP A 294 5.63 11.09 -8.57
N ALA A 295 5.21 12.26 -9.07
CA ALA A 295 3.82 12.68 -9.02
C ALA A 295 2.90 11.69 -9.77
N THR A 296 3.35 11.17 -10.91
CA THR A 296 2.59 10.21 -11.72
C THR A 296 2.62 8.78 -11.16
N SER A 297 3.76 8.32 -10.63
CA SER A 297 3.91 6.90 -10.26
C SER A 297 3.19 6.50 -8.97
N ASN A 298 2.83 7.45 -8.11
CA ASN A 298 2.34 7.17 -6.75
C ASN A 298 0.89 7.57 -6.49
N SER A 299 0.08 7.72 -7.55
CA SER A 299 -1.38 7.88 -7.42
C SER A 299 -2.09 6.68 -6.79
N THR A 300 -1.38 5.58 -6.51
CA THR A 300 -1.92 4.30 -6.01
C THR A 300 -1.41 3.89 -4.62
N ILE A 301 -0.78 4.78 -3.84
CA ILE A 301 -0.40 4.46 -2.45
C ILE A 301 -1.67 4.16 -1.63
N GLY A 302 -1.82 2.92 -1.16
CA GLY A 302 -3.04 2.42 -0.51
C GLY A 302 -3.23 2.83 0.95
N ASP A 303 -2.20 3.36 1.62
CA ASP A 303 -2.23 3.73 3.03
C ASP A 303 -1.80 5.20 3.25
N GLU A 304 -2.50 5.90 4.14
CA GLU A 304 -2.23 7.29 4.56
C GLU A 304 -0.84 7.44 5.20
N ALA A 305 -0.34 6.39 5.87
CA ALA A 305 1.00 6.38 6.46
C ALA A 305 2.11 6.36 5.41
N GLU A 306 1.94 5.54 4.37
CA GLU A 306 2.86 5.49 3.23
C GLU A 306 2.80 6.80 2.44
N CYS A 307 1.60 7.38 2.30
CA CYS A 307 1.42 8.66 1.63
C CYS A 307 2.16 9.79 2.35
N SER A 308 2.02 9.86 3.69
CA SER A 308 2.74 10.83 4.52
C SER A 308 4.25 10.68 4.39
N SER A 309 4.76 9.43 4.37
CA SER A 309 6.19 9.15 4.17
C SER A 309 6.66 9.63 2.80
N PHE A 310 5.91 9.30 1.75
CA PHE A 310 6.19 9.70 0.38
C PHE A 310 6.22 11.23 0.21
N GLN A 311 5.18 11.92 0.64
CA GLN A 311 5.11 13.39 0.62
C GLN A 311 6.27 14.02 1.39
N SER A 312 6.67 13.40 2.48
CA SER A 312 7.72 13.95 3.32
C SER A 312 9.11 13.85 2.71
N VAL A 313 9.41 12.75 2.02
CA VAL A 313 10.70 12.58 1.36
C VAL A 313 10.63 13.23 -0.02
N GLN A 314 9.81 12.69 -0.91
CA GLN A 314 9.80 13.08 -2.31
C GLN A 314 9.21 14.46 -2.53
N GLY A 315 8.14 14.81 -1.82
CA GLY A 315 7.56 16.16 -1.89
C GLY A 315 8.56 17.25 -1.49
N ALA A 316 9.32 17.02 -0.42
CA ALA A 316 10.34 17.98 0.01
C ALA A 316 11.47 18.14 -1.02
N TYR A 317 11.95 17.04 -1.61
CA TYR A 317 12.95 17.11 -2.68
C TYR A 317 12.44 17.79 -3.95
N CYS A 318 11.12 17.76 -4.15
CA CYS A 318 10.45 18.45 -5.23
C CYS A 318 10.03 19.89 -4.88
N GLY A 319 10.46 20.41 -3.73
CA GLY A 319 10.21 21.79 -3.32
C GLY A 319 8.81 22.07 -2.78
N CYS A 320 8.03 21.02 -2.45
CA CYS A 320 6.74 21.19 -1.77
C CYS A 320 6.94 21.71 -0.34
N ASP A 321 6.12 22.67 0.07
CA ASP A 321 6.14 23.25 1.43
C ASP A 321 5.31 22.39 2.40
N ASN A 322 5.79 21.17 2.66
CA ASN A 322 5.07 20.19 3.48
C ASN A 322 5.39 20.39 4.98
N GLU A 323 4.72 21.35 5.63
CA GLU A 323 4.95 21.69 7.05
C GLU A 323 4.77 20.50 8.02
N VAL A 324 3.84 19.58 7.74
CA VAL A 324 3.54 18.44 8.64
C VAL A 324 4.52 17.29 8.38
N SER A 325 4.84 17.06 7.11
CA SER A 325 5.89 16.15 6.68
C SER A 325 7.26 16.45 7.32
N ALA A 326 7.62 17.73 7.49
CA ALA A 326 8.88 18.10 8.14
C ALA A 326 8.93 17.76 9.64
N LYS A 327 7.77 17.68 10.31
CA LYS A 327 7.68 17.31 11.74
C LYS A 327 7.71 15.80 11.94
N ASN A 328 7.28 15.06 10.93
CA ASN A 328 7.12 13.63 11.00
C ASN A 328 8.25 12.86 10.33
N ALA A 329 8.92 13.43 9.33
CA ALA A 329 10.05 12.78 8.67
C ALA A 329 11.30 12.75 9.56
N CYS A 330 12.03 11.64 9.48
CA CYS A 330 13.42 11.63 9.88
C CYS A 330 14.25 12.38 8.83
N ARG A 331 14.75 13.57 9.19
CA ARG A 331 15.69 14.33 8.36
C ARG A 331 17.11 14.00 8.76
N VAL A 332 17.90 13.43 7.85
CA VAL A 332 19.32 13.13 8.12
C VAL A 332 20.07 14.40 8.53
N CYS A 333 19.75 15.54 7.93
CA CYS A 333 20.38 16.83 8.26
C CYS A 333 19.81 17.56 9.47
N GLY A 334 18.98 16.90 10.29
CA GLY A 334 18.54 17.38 11.61
C GLY A 334 17.58 18.57 11.62
N THR A 335 17.40 19.29 10.51
CA THR A 335 16.50 20.43 10.40
C THR A 335 15.67 20.36 9.13
N SER A 336 14.43 20.85 9.19
CA SER A 336 13.47 20.90 8.07
C SER A 336 13.97 21.67 6.85
N ASN A 337 15.00 22.51 7.00
CA ASN A 337 15.43 23.48 6.01
C ASN A 337 16.67 23.04 5.21
N PHE A 338 17.29 21.93 5.58
CA PHE A 338 18.44 21.39 4.86
C PHE A 338 18.12 19.98 4.40
N LEU A 339 17.95 19.84 3.09
CA LEU A 339 17.89 18.53 2.46
C LEU A 339 19.31 18.07 2.15
N PRO A 340 19.64 16.78 2.35
CA PRO A 340 20.91 16.25 1.95
C PRO A 340 21.11 16.34 0.43
N GLU A 341 22.38 16.39 0.00
CA GLU A 341 22.72 16.35 -1.41
C GLU A 341 22.38 14.96 -1.96
N LEU A 342 21.21 14.81 -2.59
CA LEU A 342 20.64 13.56 -3.10
C LEU A 342 21.66 12.61 -3.73
N ASN A 343 22.48 13.13 -4.64
CA ASN A 343 23.40 12.36 -5.48
C ASN A 343 24.81 12.23 -4.88
N ARG A 344 25.02 12.71 -3.65
CA ARG A 344 26.28 12.53 -2.94
C ARG A 344 26.34 11.12 -2.37
N LYS A 345 27.45 10.43 -2.63
CA LYS A 345 27.73 9.13 -2.00
C LYS A 345 28.20 9.34 -0.57
N SER A 346 27.63 8.58 0.37
CA SER A 346 28.17 8.48 1.72
C SER A 346 29.40 7.58 1.75
N SER A 347 30.36 7.84 2.63
CA SER A 347 31.47 6.93 2.91
C SER A 347 31.05 5.67 3.67
N GLN A 348 29.81 5.64 4.18
CA GLN A 348 29.28 4.50 4.91
C GLN A 348 29.04 3.35 3.94
N GLU A 349 29.96 2.38 3.90
CA GLU A 349 29.72 1.15 3.15
C GLU A 349 28.58 0.37 3.80
N THR A 350 27.51 0.11 3.03
CA THR A 350 26.48 -0.81 3.50
C THR A 350 27.07 -2.22 3.59
N ARG A 351 26.74 -2.91 4.68
CA ARG A 351 27.27 -4.25 5.00
C ARG A 351 26.94 -5.32 3.96
N ALA A 352 25.98 -5.08 3.08
CA ALA A 352 25.44 -6.08 2.19
C ALA A 352 26.18 -6.19 0.85
N GLU A 353 26.73 -5.11 0.28
CA GLU A 353 27.18 -5.15 -1.14
C GLU A 353 28.43 -4.30 -1.47
N GLY A 354 29.06 -3.66 -0.48
CA GLY A 354 30.24 -2.81 -0.73
C GLY A 354 29.93 -1.58 -1.59
N GLN A 355 28.65 -1.21 -1.71
CA GLN A 355 28.21 0.02 -2.34
C GLN A 355 27.92 1.07 -1.27
N SER A 356 28.49 2.25 -1.49
CA SER A 356 28.15 3.48 -0.78
C SER A 356 26.76 3.95 -1.19
N PRO A 357 25.78 4.03 -0.27
CA PRO A 357 24.46 4.52 -0.58
C PRO A 357 24.53 6.03 -0.87
N LEU A 358 23.57 6.49 -1.66
CA LEU A 358 23.35 7.91 -1.89
C LEU A 358 22.72 8.55 -0.66
N CYS A 359 23.00 9.82 -0.41
CA CYS A 359 22.47 10.52 0.75
C CYS A 359 20.93 10.62 0.76
N GLY A 360 20.31 10.67 -0.42
CA GLY A 360 18.86 10.53 -0.53
C GLY A 360 18.35 9.15 -0.09
N GLU A 361 19.10 8.07 -0.37
CA GLU A 361 18.74 6.71 0.04
C GLU A 361 18.85 6.54 1.55
N ILE A 362 19.89 7.12 2.17
CA ILE A 362 20.03 7.14 3.63
C ILE A 362 18.82 7.83 4.25
N GLU A 363 18.36 8.95 3.70
CA GLU A 363 17.16 9.63 4.22
C GLU A 363 15.88 8.80 4.02
N ALA A 364 15.72 8.14 2.88
CA ALA A 364 14.59 7.23 2.67
C ALA A 364 14.60 6.05 3.67
N ILE A 365 15.77 5.48 3.94
CA ILE A 365 15.96 4.41 4.95
C ILE A 365 15.64 4.94 6.35
N ALA A 366 16.15 6.13 6.71
CA ALA A 366 15.93 6.74 8.01
C ALA A 366 14.45 7.06 8.26
N ASN A 367 13.69 7.42 7.22
CA ASN A 367 12.24 7.63 7.30
C ASN A 367 11.47 6.32 7.51
N ARG A 368 11.94 5.22 6.93
CA ARG A 368 11.37 3.88 7.16
C ARG A 368 11.70 3.36 8.57
N ASP A 369 12.89 3.66 9.07
CA ASP A 369 13.42 3.22 10.36
C ASP A 369 13.38 4.35 11.41
N ARG A 370 12.18 4.90 11.60
CA ARG A 370 11.93 6.16 12.32
C ARG A 370 12.40 6.14 13.78
N GLU A 371 12.39 4.97 14.42
CA GLU A 371 12.87 4.78 15.81
C GLU A 371 14.37 5.00 15.95
N ASN A 372 15.13 4.86 14.86
CA ASN A 372 16.58 5.02 14.85
C ASN A 372 17.02 6.35 14.22
N CYS A 373 16.11 7.33 14.07
CA CYS A 373 16.44 8.60 13.43
C CYS A 373 17.66 9.30 14.02
N ASP A 374 17.78 9.31 15.36
CA ASP A 374 18.93 9.87 16.08
C ASP A 374 20.25 9.20 15.65
N THR A 375 20.22 7.91 15.32
CA THR A 375 21.39 7.16 14.83
C THR A 375 21.81 7.66 13.45
N TYR A 376 20.85 7.88 12.55
CA TYR A 376 21.11 8.43 11.21
C TYR A 376 21.57 9.89 11.26
N GLN A 377 21.12 10.66 12.25
CA GLN A 377 21.53 12.05 12.52
C GLN A 377 22.87 12.19 13.26
N THR A 378 23.59 11.10 13.53
CA THR A 378 24.93 11.20 14.14
C THR A 378 25.97 11.79 13.18
N GLU A 379 27.01 12.41 13.74
CA GLU A 379 27.94 13.32 13.05
C GLU A 379 28.55 12.78 11.74
N ALA A 380 28.83 11.47 11.64
CA ALA A 380 29.47 10.92 10.45
C ALA A 380 28.58 11.00 9.20
N THR A 381 27.29 10.70 9.33
CA THR A 381 26.33 10.74 8.21
C THR A 381 25.92 12.18 7.88
N VAL A 382 25.79 13.02 8.90
CA VAL A 382 25.40 14.44 8.74
C VAL A 382 26.47 15.24 8.02
N ILE A 383 27.74 15.10 8.41
CA ILE A 383 28.84 15.86 7.81
C ILE A 383 28.99 15.54 6.32
N GLU A 384 28.74 14.29 5.95
CA GLU A 384 28.87 13.85 4.56
C GLU A 384 27.68 14.25 3.70
N CYS A 385 26.45 14.05 4.19
CA CYS A 385 25.28 14.24 3.36
C CYS A 385 24.77 15.68 3.33
N CYS A 386 25.06 16.47 4.36
CA CYS A 386 24.49 17.80 4.54
C CYS A 386 25.49 18.92 4.27
N GLY A 387 26.71 18.56 3.82
CA GLY A 387 27.83 19.46 3.73
C GLY A 387 28.37 19.87 5.10
N THR A 388 29.51 20.58 5.11
CA THR A 388 30.01 21.18 6.36
C THR A 388 29.03 22.26 6.81
N LEU A 389 28.13 21.91 7.72
CA LEU A 389 27.44 22.88 8.55
C LEU A 389 28.54 23.61 9.33
N THR A 390 28.98 24.77 8.84
CA THR A 390 29.66 25.73 9.73
C THR A 390 28.71 25.97 10.89
N PRO A 391 29.10 25.69 12.14
CA PRO A 391 28.18 25.84 13.27
C PRO A 391 27.78 27.31 13.39
N THR A 392 26.61 27.64 12.84
CA THR A 392 26.01 28.96 13.00
C THR A 392 25.49 29.02 14.43
N MET A 393 26.21 29.72 15.29
CA MET A 393 25.76 30.03 16.64
C MET A 393 24.34 30.61 16.60
N ALA A 394 23.43 30.00 17.36
CA ALA A 394 22.05 30.47 17.51
C ALA A 394 22.02 31.94 17.96
N PRO A 395 21.03 32.75 17.51
CA PRO A 395 20.90 34.13 17.95
C PRO A 395 20.44 34.15 19.40
N THR A 396 21.36 34.45 20.33
CA THR A 396 21.03 34.73 21.71
C THR A 396 20.28 36.07 21.79
N THR A 397 19.08 36.02 22.35
CA THR A 397 18.35 37.22 22.79
C THR A 397 19.24 38.05 23.71
N LYS A 398 19.37 39.35 23.38
CA LYS A 398 20.14 40.35 24.14
C LYS A 398 19.95 40.22 25.66
N GLY A 399 21.04 39.95 26.37
CA GLY A 399 21.16 40.27 27.80
C GLY A 399 21.48 39.13 28.75
N ALA A 400 22.35 38.18 28.38
CA ALA A 400 23.05 37.33 29.35
C ALA A 400 24.44 36.96 28.80
N GLU A 401 25.46 37.08 29.63
CA GLU A 401 26.83 36.64 29.36
C GLU A 401 26.84 35.11 29.14
N PRO A 402 27.67 34.58 28.21
CA PRO A 402 27.68 33.15 27.93
C PRO A 402 28.41 32.42 29.06
N PHE A 403 27.66 31.68 29.88
CA PHE A 403 28.19 30.49 30.52
C PHE A 403 28.36 29.44 29.43
N CYS A 404 29.63 29.11 29.10
CA CYS A 404 29.92 27.86 28.40
C CYS A 404 29.57 26.73 29.36
N ASP A 405 28.61 25.88 28.98
CA ASP A 405 28.37 24.63 29.68
C ASP A 405 29.63 23.75 29.55
N ILE A 406 30.35 23.72 30.66
CA ILE A 406 31.39 22.79 31.03
C ILE A 406 30.83 21.37 30.90
N CYS A 407 31.62 20.42 30.38
CA CYS A 407 31.45 19.00 30.67
C CYS A 407 31.39 18.81 32.20
N SER A 408 30.18 18.87 32.76
CA SER A 408 29.93 18.52 34.14
C SER A 408 30.12 17.01 34.25
N PHE A 409 31.30 16.58 34.68
CA PHE A 409 31.46 15.28 35.31
C PHE A 409 31.02 15.44 36.78
N PRO A 410 29.86 14.89 37.20
CA PRO A 410 29.53 14.91 38.61
C PRO A 410 30.41 13.86 39.31
N ASN A 411 31.26 14.34 40.23
CA ASN A 411 31.99 13.57 41.24
C ASN A 411 32.99 12.51 40.73
N MET A 412 34.23 12.92 40.45
CA MET A 412 35.37 12.02 40.67
C MET A 412 35.88 12.16 42.10
N THR A 413 35.47 11.25 42.98
CA THR A 413 36.03 11.10 44.32
C THR A 413 37.39 10.42 44.22
N TYR A 414 38.46 11.13 44.58
CA TYR A 414 39.80 10.56 44.63
C TYR A 414 39.98 9.75 45.93
N LEU A 415 40.26 8.45 45.82
CA LEU A 415 40.69 7.61 46.95
C LEU A 415 42.15 7.21 46.75
N LYS A 416 43.02 7.69 47.64
CA LYS A 416 44.41 7.22 47.75
C LYS A 416 44.74 7.00 49.22
N GLY A 417 44.45 5.81 49.73
CA GLY A 417 44.52 5.51 51.17
C GLY A 417 43.43 6.23 51.96
N ASP A 418 43.22 5.85 53.22
CA ASP A 418 42.08 6.24 54.08
C ASP A 418 42.04 7.73 54.49
N THR A 419 42.29 8.67 53.59
CA THR A 419 42.21 10.10 53.89
C THR A 419 41.71 10.90 52.69
N ILE A 420 40.60 11.61 52.87
CA ILE A 420 40.06 12.57 51.91
C ILE A 420 40.82 13.89 52.11
N MET A 421 41.53 14.37 51.09
CA MET A 421 42.09 15.72 51.08
C MET A 421 41.26 16.63 50.17
N ASN A 422 40.67 17.67 50.77
CA ASN A 422 40.11 18.81 50.05
C ASN A 422 41.20 19.88 49.93
N THR A 423 41.76 20.08 48.74
CA THR A 423 42.54 21.28 48.42
C THR A 423 41.85 22.05 47.29
N PRO A 424 41.69 23.38 47.40
CA PRO A 424 41.12 24.18 46.34
C PRO A 424 42.09 24.25 45.15
N PHE A 425 41.55 24.24 43.93
CA PHE A 425 42.33 24.43 42.70
C PHE A 425 43.05 25.79 42.77
N GLY A 426 44.38 25.75 42.69
CA GLY A 426 45.20 26.92 42.37
C GLY A 426 45.36 27.07 40.87
N ASP A 427 45.65 28.29 40.42
CA ASP A 427 45.89 28.65 39.02
C ASP A 427 47.05 27.82 38.45
N TYR A 428 46.73 26.85 37.58
CA TYR A 428 47.74 26.10 36.82
C TYR A 428 47.89 26.71 35.43
N THR A 429 49.12 26.92 35.02
CA THR A 429 49.46 27.29 33.64
C THR A 429 49.24 26.12 32.67
N CYS A 430 49.05 26.39 31.37
CA CYS A 430 48.83 25.32 30.38
C CYS A 430 49.97 24.27 30.36
N ASP A 431 51.20 24.70 30.65
CA ASP A 431 52.37 23.80 30.75
C ASP A 431 52.31 22.89 31.98
N GLU A 432 51.74 23.36 33.10
CA GLU A 432 51.56 22.55 34.29
C GLU A 432 50.48 21.48 34.10
N LEU A 433 49.41 21.82 33.39
CA LEU A 433 48.34 20.87 33.02
C LEU A 433 48.84 19.80 32.04
N ASP A 434 49.67 20.18 31.07
CA ASP A 434 50.26 19.23 30.12
C ASP A 434 51.23 18.26 30.83
N ASN A 435 52.01 18.75 31.79
CA ASN A 435 52.87 17.90 32.63
C ASN A 435 52.07 16.99 33.58
N LEU A 436 50.94 17.46 34.12
CA LEU A 436 50.03 16.64 34.93
C LEU A 436 49.37 15.52 34.10
N GLY A 437 49.01 15.80 32.84
CA GLY A 437 48.44 14.82 31.92
C GLY A 437 49.43 13.68 31.62
N ARG A 438 50.69 14.03 31.35
CA ARG A 438 51.77 13.04 31.12
C ARG A 438 52.09 12.19 32.34
N ALA A 439 52.06 12.77 33.54
CA ALA A 439 52.39 12.07 34.79
C ALA A 439 51.31 11.03 35.19
N ASN A 440 50.08 11.18 34.71
CA ASN A 440 48.94 10.35 35.10
C ASN A 440 48.48 9.36 34.03
N HIS A 441 49.27 9.13 32.98
CA HIS A 441 48.92 8.22 31.86
C HIS A 441 47.56 8.52 31.20
N ILE A 442 47.11 9.78 31.27
CA ILE A 442 46.07 10.25 30.35
C ILE A 442 46.77 10.31 28.98
N HIS A 443 46.19 9.72 27.94
CA HIS A 443 46.76 9.69 26.59
C HIS A 443 46.86 11.13 26.02
N ALA A 444 47.86 11.88 26.46
CA ALA A 444 48.19 13.24 26.06
C ALA A 444 48.87 13.29 24.67
N THR A 445 48.90 12.16 23.96
CA THR A 445 49.47 12.09 22.61
C THR A 445 48.60 12.81 21.58
N ASP A 446 47.30 12.97 21.84
CA ASP A 446 46.33 13.31 20.80
C ASP A 446 45.82 14.76 20.90
N CYS A 447 46.28 15.53 21.89
CA CYS A 447 45.93 16.95 22.04
C CYS A 447 47.15 17.86 22.00
N LEU A 448 46.95 19.08 21.51
CA LEU A 448 47.78 20.26 21.70
C LEU A 448 47.00 21.23 22.58
N TRP A 449 47.54 21.60 23.74
CA TRP A 449 46.95 22.64 24.57
C TRP A 449 47.35 24.01 24.04
N VAL A 450 46.36 24.81 23.64
CA VAL A 450 46.57 26.15 23.07
C VAL A 450 45.95 27.19 24.01
N GLN A 451 46.73 28.21 24.34
CA GLN A 451 46.23 29.36 25.09
C GLN A 451 45.43 30.26 24.15
N ILE A 452 44.16 30.49 24.47
CA ILE A 452 43.28 31.35 23.68
C ILE A 452 42.74 32.43 24.61
N GLY A 453 43.23 33.66 24.43
CA GLY A 453 42.81 34.80 25.24
C GLY A 453 43.62 36.06 24.95
N ALA A 454 43.04 37.23 25.23
CA ALA A 454 43.76 38.49 25.24
C ALA A 454 44.80 38.50 26.39
N PRO A 455 45.87 39.30 26.30
CA PRO A 455 46.89 39.37 27.35
C PRO A 455 46.28 39.64 28.73
N GLY A 456 46.41 38.69 29.65
CA GLY A 456 45.86 38.76 31.01
C GLY A 456 44.65 37.87 31.30
N VAL A 457 44.15 37.09 30.33
CA VAL A 457 43.15 36.03 30.54
C VAL A 457 43.71 34.70 30.04
N GLU A 458 43.98 33.78 30.97
CA GLU A 458 44.57 32.48 30.64
C GLU A 458 43.50 31.39 30.57
N ASN A 459 43.00 31.10 29.37
CA ASN A 459 42.18 29.91 29.10
C ASN A 459 42.97 28.96 28.20
N CYS A 460 43.12 27.71 28.64
CA CYS A 460 43.77 26.65 27.88
C CYS A 460 42.72 25.75 27.23
N HIS A 461 42.83 25.49 25.92
CA HIS A 461 41.96 24.57 25.19
C HIS A 461 42.74 23.37 24.64
N CYS A 462 42.20 22.16 24.77
CA CYS A 462 42.70 20.94 24.14
C CYS A 462 42.22 20.91 22.69
N VAL A 463 43.13 20.95 21.74
CA VAL A 463 42.79 20.84 20.31
C VAL A 463 43.38 19.53 19.78
N PRO A 464 42.64 18.70 19.01
CA PRO A 464 43.18 17.46 18.46
C PRO A 464 44.41 17.74 17.58
N LYS A 465 45.48 16.96 17.74
CA LYS A 465 46.61 17.01 16.81
C LYS A 465 46.20 16.34 15.50
N SER A 466 46.13 17.13 14.42
CA SER A 466 45.97 16.65 13.04
C SER A 466 47.21 15.93 12.54
#